data_AF-A0A524PIV6-F1
#
_entry.id   AF-A0A524PIV6-F1
#
_cell.length_a   1.000
_cell.length_b   1.000
_cell.length_c   1.000
_cell.angle_alpha   90.00
_cell.angle_beta   90.00
_cell.angle_gamma   90.00
#
_symmetry.space_group_name_H-M   'P 1'
#
loop_
_entity.id
_entity.type
_entity.pdbx_description
1 polymer ?
#
loop_
_entity_poly.entity_id
_entity_poly.type
_entity_poly.pdbx_seq_one_letter_code
_entity_poly.pdbx_strand_id
1 'polypeptide(L)'
;MSLLGHDPAGPAAWLGELPVTSRYSFGLAGERFFRSIKDEGVILGAYCPECDITYVPARVFCERCLAELDEWRDVGTRGEVHTYTLLFVDMDGSPLEQPEIVAFVRIGDGGLVHRLAEIDPEQVEFGMPVEAVFKTKKDREGSILDITHFRPVSE
;
A
#
# COMPACT_ATOMS: atom_id res chain seq x y z
N MET A 1 19.05 -24.14 18.59
CA MET A 1 18.51 -25.42 19.08
C MET A 1 17.18 -25.64 18.37
N SER A 2 17.19 -26.35 17.23
CA SER A 2 15.96 -26.72 16.53
C SER A 2 15.18 -27.67 17.45
N LEU A 3 13.96 -27.31 17.82
CA LEU A 3 13.09 -28.11 18.69
C LEU A 3 12.58 -29.39 18.03
N LEU A 4 12.98 -29.67 16.80
CA LEU A 4 12.60 -30.85 16.04
C LEU A 4 13.88 -31.62 15.69
N GLY A 5 14.10 -32.73 16.38
CA GLY A 5 15.11 -33.71 16.00
C GLY A 5 14.71 -34.33 14.66
N HIS A 6 15.71 -34.54 13.79
CA HIS A 6 15.47 -35.26 12.54
C HIS A 6 15.07 -36.70 12.87
N ASP A 7 13.83 -37.08 12.54
CA ASP A 7 13.38 -38.47 12.64
C ASP A 7 14.07 -39.28 11.52
N PRO A 8 15.00 -40.21 11.86
CA PRO A 8 15.70 -41.00 10.86
C PRO A 8 14.79 -42.00 10.12
N ALA A 9 13.56 -42.21 10.59
CA ALA A 9 12.53 -42.97 9.88
C ALA A 9 11.63 -42.10 8.99
N GLY A 10 11.80 -40.76 9.03
CA GLY A 10 11.06 -39.83 8.20
C GLY A 10 11.43 -39.96 6.72
N PRO A 11 10.50 -39.72 5.79
CA PRO A 11 10.79 -39.76 4.37
C PRO A 11 11.79 -38.65 4.01
N ALA A 12 12.86 -38.99 3.27
CA ALA A 12 13.87 -38.04 2.82
C ALA A 12 13.31 -36.99 1.84
N ALA A 13 12.22 -37.32 1.15
CA ALA A 13 11.46 -36.43 0.30
C ALA A 13 9.98 -36.81 0.38
N TRP A 14 9.12 -35.80 0.38
CA TRP A 14 7.69 -35.99 0.25
C TRP A 14 7.29 -35.77 -1.21
N LEU A 15 6.84 -36.83 -1.88
CA LEU A 15 6.36 -36.79 -3.27
C LEU A 15 4.83 -36.85 -3.23
N GLY A 16 4.20 -35.69 -3.41
CA GLY A 16 2.75 -35.51 -3.37
C GLY A 16 2.36 -34.06 -3.56
N GLU A 17 1.06 -33.79 -3.56
CA GLU A 17 0.54 -32.42 -3.56
C GLU A 17 0.54 -31.88 -2.13
N LEU A 18 1.16 -30.72 -1.90
CA LEU A 18 0.95 -29.92 -0.71
C LEU A 18 -0.19 -28.93 -1.01
N PRO A 19 -1.44 -29.20 -0.62
CA PRO A 19 -2.51 -28.22 -0.79
C PRO A 19 -2.30 -27.08 0.21
N VAL A 20 -1.47 -26.10 -0.19
CA VAL A 20 -1.27 -24.87 0.56
C VAL A 20 -2.52 -24.01 0.38
N THR A 21 -3.41 -24.04 1.37
CA THR A 21 -4.48 -23.05 1.46
C THR A 21 -4.00 -21.92 2.36
N SER A 22 -3.95 -20.70 1.82
CA SER A 22 -3.60 -19.52 2.61
C SER A 22 -4.79 -18.57 2.65
N ARG A 23 -5.05 -17.99 3.82
CA ARG A 23 -5.94 -16.85 3.98
C ARG A 23 -5.07 -15.65 4.27
N TYR A 24 -4.96 -14.76 3.29
CA TYR A 24 -4.28 -13.50 3.51
C TYR A 24 -5.17 -12.61 4.38
N SER A 25 -4.66 -12.23 5.56
CA SER A 25 -5.32 -11.25 6.42
C SER A 25 -4.52 -9.95 6.38
N PHE A 26 -5.18 -8.82 6.62
CA PHE A 26 -4.50 -7.52 6.63
C PHE A 26 -3.52 -7.35 7.80
N GLY A 27 -3.54 -8.24 8.79
CA GLY A 27 -2.80 -8.06 10.05
C GLY A 27 -3.26 -6.83 10.83
N LEU A 28 -2.67 -6.62 12.02
CA LEU A 28 -3.08 -5.52 12.91
C LEU A 28 -2.91 -4.14 12.24
N ALA A 29 -1.78 -3.92 11.58
CA ALA A 29 -1.49 -2.63 10.95
C ALA A 29 -2.29 -2.40 9.67
N GLY A 30 -2.38 -3.39 8.80
CA GLY A 30 -3.17 -3.27 7.57
C GLY A 30 -4.67 -3.13 7.88
N GLU A 31 -5.19 -3.82 8.89
CA GLU A 31 -6.58 -3.67 9.31
C GLU A 31 -6.87 -2.23 9.74
N ARG A 32 -6.04 -1.64 10.60
CA ARG A 32 -6.21 -0.25 11.04
C ARG A 32 -6.05 0.73 9.89
N PHE A 33 -5.08 0.52 9.02
CA PHE A 33 -4.85 1.31 7.81
C PHE A 33 -6.10 1.33 6.91
N PHE A 34 -6.61 0.15 6.50
CA PHE A 34 -7.76 0.07 5.61
C PHE A 34 -9.07 0.53 6.26
N ARG A 35 -9.26 0.28 7.56
CA ARG A 35 -10.42 0.82 8.30
C ARG A 35 -10.39 2.34 8.35
N SER A 36 -9.23 2.97 8.55
CA SER A 36 -9.12 4.43 8.56
C SER A 36 -9.50 5.06 7.21
N ILE A 37 -9.07 4.45 6.10
CA ILE A 37 -9.50 4.87 4.75
C ILE A 37 -11.01 4.68 4.57
N LYS A 38 -11.53 3.52 4.96
CA LYS A 38 -12.93 3.16 4.80
C LYS A 38 -13.88 4.04 5.61
N ASP A 39 -13.65 4.12 6.90
CA ASP A 39 -14.60 4.67 7.86
C ASP A 39 -14.43 6.19 8.01
N GLU A 40 -13.21 6.70 7.87
CA GLU A 40 -12.84 8.08 8.16
C GLU A 40 -12.38 8.84 6.91
N GLY A 41 -11.79 8.15 5.93
CA GLY A 41 -11.21 8.81 4.74
C GLY A 41 -9.87 9.47 5.02
N VAL A 42 -9.13 8.94 5.99
CA VAL A 42 -7.79 9.40 6.36
C VAL A 42 -6.77 8.31 6.04
N ILE A 43 -5.52 8.70 5.85
CA ILE A 43 -4.41 7.76 5.65
C ILE A 43 -3.60 7.77 6.94
N LEU A 44 -3.58 6.63 7.64
CA LEU A 44 -2.75 6.48 8.84
C LEU A 44 -1.37 5.91 8.49
N GLY A 45 -0.33 6.49 9.06
CA GLY A 45 1.00 5.90 9.14
C GLY A 45 1.31 5.39 10.55
N ALA A 46 2.29 4.49 10.64
CA ALA A 46 2.85 4.04 11.92
C ALA A 46 4.16 4.78 12.20
N TYR A 47 4.26 5.49 13.32
CA TYR A 47 5.43 6.31 13.66
C TYR A 47 6.38 5.58 14.60
N CYS A 48 7.67 5.62 14.26
CA CYS A 48 8.75 5.15 15.11
C CYS A 48 9.40 6.34 15.85
N PRO A 49 9.27 6.45 17.18
CA PRO A 49 9.90 7.53 17.94
C PRO A 49 11.42 7.43 18.02
N GLU A 50 11.99 6.22 17.88
CA GLU A 50 13.44 6.03 17.94
C GLU A 50 14.15 6.42 16.64
N CYS A 51 13.52 6.13 15.50
CA CYS A 51 14.11 6.39 14.17
C CYS A 51 13.61 7.68 13.53
N ASP A 52 12.57 8.30 14.11
CA ASP A 52 11.86 9.45 13.57
C ASP A 52 11.35 9.21 12.14
N ILE A 53 10.61 8.10 11.94
CA ILE A 53 10.09 7.66 10.64
C ILE A 53 8.62 7.32 10.77
N THR A 54 7.81 7.80 9.83
CA THR A 54 6.39 7.50 9.68
C THR A 54 6.14 6.59 8.49
N TYR A 55 5.86 5.32 8.74
CA TYR A 55 5.63 4.32 7.70
C TYR A 55 4.25 4.41 7.07
N VAL A 56 4.23 4.46 5.73
CA VAL A 56 3.02 4.36 4.90
C VAL A 56 3.30 3.35 3.77
N PRO A 57 2.51 2.28 3.61
CA PRO A 57 1.44 1.83 4.51
C PRO A 57 1.94 1.50 5.92
N ALA A 58 1.04 1.58 6.90
CA ALA A 58 1.39 1.35 8.29
C ALA A 58 1.88 -0.09 8.56
N ARG A 59 2.76 -0.25 9.56
CA ARG A 59 3.41 -1.50 9.96
C ARG A 59 3.35 -1.68 11.48
N VAL A 60 3.58 -2.90 11.97
CA VAL A 60 3.58 -3.21 13.41
C VAL A 60 4.98 -3.15 14.06
N PHE A 61 6.04 -3.04 13.27
CA PHE A 61 7.41 -2.88 13.78
C PHE A 61 8.24 -2.01 12.82
N CYS A 62 9.24 -1.32 13.36
CA CYS A 62 10.21 -0.54 12.60
C CYS A 62 11.26 -1.47 11.96
N GLU A 63 11.47 -1.44 10.65
CA GLU A 63 12.53 -2.26 10.04
C GLU A 63 13.96 -1.82 10.38
N ARG A 64 14.15 -0.62 10.96
CA ARG A 64 15.47 -0.09 11.29
C ARG A 64 15.94 -0.48 12.69
N CYS A 65 15.09 -0.28 13.70
CA CYS A 65 15.42 -0.58 15.09
C CYS A 65 14.67 -1.80 15.66
N LEU A 66 13.73 -2.39 14.90
CA LEU A 66 12.88 -3.52 15.30
C LEU A 66 11.95 -3.25 16.49
N ALA A 67 11.83 -1.99 16.93
CA ALA A 67 10.85 -1.60 17.94
C ALA A 67 9.43 -1.85 17.44
N GLU A 68 8.55 -2.24 18.36
CA GLU A 68 7.11 -2.29 18.13
C GLU A 68 6.58 -0.88 17.79
N LEU A 69 5.65 -0.81 16.84
CA LEU A 69 5.01 0.45 16.44
C LEU A 69 3.56 0.47 16.89
N ASP A 70 3.27 1.31 17.88
CA ASP A 70 1.96 1.51 18.47
C ASP A 70 1.45 2.96 18.35
N GLU A 71 2.31 3.90 17.94
CA GLU A 71 1.94 5.29 17.62
C GLU A 71 1.44 5.42 16.18
N TRP A 72 0.21 5.93 16.01
CA TRP A 72 -0.44 6.11 14.71
C TRP A 72 -0.59 7.59 14.43
N ARG A 73 -0.19 8.01 13.24
CA ARG A 73 -0.28 9.40 12.80
C ARG A 73 -1.16 9.49 11.57
N ASP A 74 -2.10 10.43 11.58
CA ASP A 74 -2.75 10.88 10.35
C ASP A 74 -1.71 11.64 9.52
N VAL A 75 -1.32 11.06 8.39
CA VAL A 75 -0.34 11.65 7.47
C VAL A 75 -1.01 12.57 6.45
N GLY A 76 -2.32 12.78 6.58
CA GLY A 76 -3.15 13.52 5.63
C GLY A 76 -3.38 12.74 4.34
N THR A 77 -4.05 13.39 3.40
CA THR A 77 -4.42 12.80 2.10
C THR A 77 -3.59 13.35 0.95
N ARG A 78 -2.65 14.25 1.25
CA ARG A 78 -1.78 14.90 0.28
C ARG A 78 -0.41 14.23 0.25
N GLY A 79 0.17 14.19 -0.94
CA GLY A 79 1.51 13.70 -1.18
C GLY A 79 2.11 14.38 -2.41
N GLU A 80 3.16 13.78 -2.92
CA GLU A 80 3.79 14.22 -4.16
C GLU A 80 4.10 13.03 -5.08
N VAL A 81 4.08 13.26 -6.38
CA VAL A 81 4.51 12.26 -7.36
C VAL A 81 6.02 12.07 -7.26
N HIS A 82 6.47 10.94 -6.71
CA HIS A 82 7.89 10.63 -6.63
C HIS A 82 8.40 9.99 -7.92
N THR A 83 7.61 9.09 -8.50
CA THR A 83 7.85 8.51 -9.83
C THR A 83 6.55 8.01 -10.44
N TYR A 84 6.48 7.83 -11.75
CA TYR A 84 5.30 7.33 -12.45
C TYR A 84 5.63 6.55 -13.71
N THR A 85 4.65 5.81 -14.22
CA THR A 85 4.69 5.13 -15.51
C THR A 85 3.33 5.21 -16.20
N LEU A 86 3.34 5.03 -17.51
CA LEU A 86 2.13 4.89 -18.32
C LEU A 86 1.88 3.42 -18.62
N LEU A 87 0.65 2.98 -18.39
CA LEU A 87 0.15 1.67 -18.75
C LEU A 87 -0.62 1.80 -20.06
N PHE A 88 -0.22 1.04 -21.07
CA PHE A 88 -0.89 0.99 -22.38
C PHE A 88 -1.72 -0.29 -22.59
N VAL A 89 -1.60 -1.24 -21.66
CA VAL A 89 -2.18 -2.58 -21.75
C VAL A 89 -2.84 -2.89 -20.42
N ASP A 90 -4.06 -3.41 -20.47
CA ASP A 90 -4.83 -3.82 -19.30
C ASP A 90 -4.34 -5.17 -18.74
N MET A 91 -4.84 -5.54 -17.56
CA MET A 91 -4.50 -6.76 -16.84
C MET A 91 -4.80 -8.04 -17.62
N ASP A 92 -5.76 -8.01 -18.55
CA ASP A 92 -6.10 -9.13 -19.43
C ASP A 92 -5.27 -9.18 -20.73
N GLY A 93 -4.36 -8.22 -20.91
CA GLY A 93 -3.50 -8.10 -22.09
C GLY A 93 -4.11 -7.33 -23.26
N SER A 94 -5.34 -6.82 -23.13
CA SER A 94 -5.95 -5.96 -24.16
C SER A 94 -5.35 -4.55 -24.15
N PRO A 95 -5.26 -3.86 -25.31
CA PRO A 95 -4.80 -2.48 -25.34
C PRO A 95 -5.82 -1.55 -24.68
N LEU A 96 -5.34 -0.59 -23.91
CA LEU A 96 -6.18 0.46 -23.33
C LEU A 96 -6.53 1.50 -24.40
N GLU A 97 -7.76 2.04 -24.36
CA GLU A 97 -8.18 3.13 -25.25
C GLU A 97 -7.35 4.40 -25.02
N GLN A 98 -7.00 4.66 -23.76
CA GLN A 98 -6.11 5.74 -23.34
C GLN A 98 -5.12 5.21 -22.31
N PRO A 99 -3.85 5.67 -22.30
CA PRO A 99 -2.89 5.22 -21.31
C PRO A 99 -3.32 5.60 -19.89
N GLU A 100 -3.28 4.65 -18.95
CA GLU A 100 -3.48 4.94 -17.52
C GLU A 100 -2.15 5.35 -16.87
N ILE A 101 -2.19 6.33 -15.97
CA ILE A 101 -1.00 6.73 -15.20
C ILE A 101 -1.02 6.01 -13.85
N VAL A 102 0.07 5.32 -13.53
CA VAL A 102 0.31 4.80 -12.18
C VAL A 102 1.55 5.46 -11.60
N ALA A 103 1.40 6.02 -10.41
CA ALA A 103 2.44 6.76 -9.71
C ALA A 103 2.76 6.13 -8.36
N PHE A 104 4.01 6.24 -7.94
CA PHE A 104 4.37 6.14 -6.53
C PHE A 104 4.25 7.53 -5.91
N VAL A 105 3.22 7.70 -5.08
CA VAL A 105 2.94 8.94 -4.36
C VAL A 105 3.58 8.89 -2.99
N ARG A 106 4.55 9.78 -2.74
CA ARG A 106 5.24 9.89 -1.45
C ARG A 106 4.32 10.54 -0.42
N ILE A 107 4.09 9.85 0.70
CA ILE A 107 3.26 10.28 1.84
C ILE A 107 3.92 9.73 3.12
N GLY A 108 4.04 10.57 4.16
CA GLY A 108 4.90 10.26 5.30
C GLY A 108 6.35 10.06 4.85
N ASP A 109 7.03 9.07 5.42
CA ASP A 109 8.38 8.66 5.01
C ASP A 109 8.37 7.45 4.05
N GLY A 110 7.20 7.14 3.48
CA GLY A 110 6.98 6.05 2.54
C GLY A 110 6.14 6.51 1.35
N GLY A 111 5.14 5.72 0.97
CA GLY A 111 4.25 6.10 -0.11
C GLY A 111 3.34 4.98 -0.59
N LEU A 112 2.44 5.33 -1.51
CA LEU A 112 1.47 4.42 -2.11
C LEU A 112 1.69 4.37 -3.61
N VAL A 113 1.67 3.16 -4.18
CA VAL A 113 1.53 2.99 -5.63
C VAL A 113 0.05 3.06 -5.95
N HIS A 114 -0.36 4.03 -6.74
CA HIS A 114 -1.76 4.23 -7.09
C HIS A 114 -1.93 4.94 -8.44
N ARG A 115 -3.14 4.85 -8.99
CA ARG A 115 -3.57 5.64 -10.15
C ARG A 115 -3.44 7.14 -9.92
N LEU A 116 -2.90 7.85 -10.91
CA LEU A 116 -2.95 9.32 -11.03
C LEU A 116 -3.91 9.66 -12.18
N ALA A 117 -4.86 10.55 -11.95
CA ALA A 117 -5.84 10.96 -12.96
C ALA A 117 -6.14 12.45 -12.83
N GLU A 118 -7.08 12.94 -13.67
CA GLU A 118 -7.40 14.37 -13.79
C GLU A 118 -6.20 15.22 -14.26
N ILE A 119 -5.29 14.61 -15.03
CA ILE A 119 -4.13 15.27 -15.63
C ILE A 119 -3.74 14.56 -16.94
N ASP A 120 -3.26 15.34 -17.91
CA ASP A 120 -2.68 14.79 -19.13
C ASP A 120 -1.32 14.12 -18.83
N PRO A 121 -1.01 12.94 -19.39
CA PRO A 121 0.26 12.24 -19.16
C PRO A 121 1.52 13.08 -19.39
N GLU A 122 1.46 14.04 -20.33
CA GLU A 122 2.56 14.93 -20.69
C GLU A 122 2.80 16.04 -19.66
N GLN A 123 1.84 16.29 -18.77
CA GLN A 123 1.89 17.33 -17.74
C GLN A 123 2.36 16.80 -16.38
N VAL A 124 2.58 15.50 -16.25
CA VAL A 124 3.02 14.90 -14.98
C VAL A 124 4.48 15.25 -14.73
N GLU A 125 4.76 15.80 -13.54
CA GLU A 125 6.10 16.20 -13.11
C GLU A 125 6.48 15.50 -11.81
N PHE A 126 7.77 15.20 -11.64
CA PHE A 126 8.28 14.73 -10.35
C PHE A 126 8.18 15.85 -9.30
N GLY A 127 7.73 15.49 -8.10
CA GLY A 127 7.46 16.43 -7.02
C GLY A 127 6.10 17.13 -7.11
N MET A 128 5.28 16.86 -8.15
CA MET A 128 3.95 17.45 -8.29
C MET A 128 3.08 17.14 -7.07
N PRO A 129 2.47 18.15 -6.42
CA PRO A 129 1.57 17.93 -5.30
C PRO A 129 0.27 17.29 -5.76
N VAL A 130 -0.12 16.23 -5.08
CA VAL A 130 -1.34 15.46 -5.38
C VAL A 130 -2.14 15.18 -4.11
N GLU A 131 -3.44 14.95 -4.26
CA GLU A 131 -4.32 14.55 -3.18
C GLU A 131 -5.13 13.30 -3.53
N ALA A 132 -5.35 12.44 -2.54
CA ALA A 132 -6.15 11.25 -2.67
C ALA A 132 -7.64 11.60 -2.87
N VAL A 133 -8.24 11.04 -3.90
CA VAL A 133 -9.68 11.06 -4.13
C VAL A 133 -10.25 9.73 -3.66
N PHE A 134 -11.24 9.80 -2.77
CA PHE A 134 -11.86 8.61 -2.20
C PHE A 134 -13.23 8.35 -2.82
N LYS A 135 -13.63 7.08 -2.87
CA LYS A 135 -15.02 6.70 -3.07
C LYS A 135 -15.92 7.39 -2.04
N THR A 136 -17.22 7.46 -2.33
CA THR A 136 -18.19 7.90 -1.32
C THR A 136 -18.16 6.95 -0.13
N LYS A 137 -18.40 7.45 1.09
CA LYS A 137 -18.26 6.65 2.33
C LYS A 137 -19.04 5.34 2.31
N LYS A 138 -20.21 5.31 1.65
CA LYS A 138 -21.05 4.09 1.53
C LYS A 138 -20.47 3.03 0.59
N ASP A 139 -19.60 3.41 -0.34
CA ASP A 139 -19.02 2.54 -1.37
C ASP A 139 -17.59 2.09 -1.01
N ARG A 140 -17.10 2.46 0.18
CA ARG A 140 -15.80 2.04 0.70
C ARG A 140 -15.91 0.70 1.41
N GLU A 141 -15.00 -0.21 1.11
CA GLU A 141 -15.10 -1.60 1.52
C GLU A 141 -13.98 -2.04 2.48
N GLY A 142 -12.93 -1.23 2.65
CA GLY A 142 -11.71 -1.59 3.36
C GLY A 142 -10.64 -2.10 2.40
N SER A 143 -10.54 -1.48 1.22
CA SER A 143 -9.57 -1.82 0.17
C SER A 143 -8.71 -0.61 -0.16
N ILE A 144 -7.51 -0.82 -0.72
CA ILE A 144 -6.71 0.29 -1.25
C ILE A 144 -7.49 1.05 -2.34
N LEU A 145 -8.34 0.34 -3.07
CA LEU A 145 -9.22 0.88 -4.12
C LEU A 145 -10.40 1.70 -3.57
N ASP A 146 -10.49 1.91 -2.25
CA ASP A 146 -11.35 2.94 -1.68
C ASP A 146 -10.80 4.35 -1.97
N ILE A 147 -9.50 4.46 -2.24
CA ILE A 147 -8.90 5.56 -2.99
C ILE A 147 -9.13 5.24 -4.47
N THR A 148 -9.82 6.11 -5.20
CA THR A 148 -10.08 5.89 -6.63
C THR A 148 -8.82 6.23 -7.44
N HIS A 149 -8.18 7.34 -7.09
CA HIS A 149 -6.98 7.87 -7.71
C HIS A 149 -6.42 9.00 -6.85
N PHE A 150 -5.22 9.44 -7.19
CA PHE A 150 -4.68 10.74 -6.81
C PHE A 150 -4.92 11.74 -7.95
N ARG A 151 -5.12 13.01 -7.60
CA ARG A 151 -5.24 14.11 -8.58
C ARG A 151 -4.29 15.25 -8.23
N PRO A 152 -3.86 16.08 -9.19
CA PRO A 152 -3.10 17.29 -8.89
C PRO A 152 -3.86 18.24 -7.97
N VAL A 153 -3.15 18.90 -7.05
CA VAL A 153 -3.71 19.97 -6.23
C VAL A 153 -3.57 21.28 -7.00
N SER A 154 -4.67 22.00 -7.23
CA SER A 154 -4.63 23.38 -7.71
C SER A 154 -4.08 24.27 -6.60
N GLU A 155 -3.10 25.13 -6.91
CA GLU A 155 -2.70 26.21 -5.99
C GLU A 155 -3.83 27.21 -5.75
#